data_AF-A0A662I6S9-F1
#
_entry.id   AF-A0A662I6S9-F1
#
_cell.length_a   1.000
_cell.length_b   1.000
_cell.length_c   1.000
_cell.angle_alpha   90.00
_cell.angle_beta   90.00
_cell.angle_gamma   90.00
#
_symmetry.space_group_name_H-M   'P 1'
#
loop_
_entity.id
_entity.type
_entity.pdbx_description
1 polymer ?
#
loop_
_entity_poly.entity_id
_entity_poly.type
_entity_poly.pdbx_seq_one_letter_code
_entity_poly.pdbx_strand_id
1 'polypeptide(L)'
;MLLRQPPSHQHDVSVRHGRHRRAGAIRQEALSKLVEYAVAHGVKYCVIEDLSKPSKIRGKIRKWSVREYQQQMKMLVKKVGGILIKVNPAYTSIDAIGIALSRRIDIHSASAYLIALRGMERHKLIQKATV
;
A
#
# COMPACT_ATOMS: atom_id res chain seq x y z
N MET A 1 41.22 31.13 -39.51
CA MET A 1 40.34 29.94 -39.57
C MET A 1 40.54 29.14 -38.28
N LEU A 2 39.61 29.22 -37.32
CA LEU A 2 39.59 28.40 -36.09
C LEU A 2 38.13 28.24 -35.66
N LEU A 3 37.54 27.08 -35.96
CA LEU A 3 36.19 26.68 -35.61
C LEU A 3 36.12 26.30 -34.12
N ARG A 4 35.35 27.06 -33.32
CA ARG A 4 34.91 26.61 -31.99
C ARG A 4 33.80 25.58 -32.17
N GLN A 5 34.03 24.34 -31.76
CA GLN A 5 32.97 23.34 -31.60
C GLN A 5 32.11 23.66 -30.36
N PRO A 6 30.78 23.42 -30.39
CA PRO A 6 29.96 23.52 -29.19
C PRO A 6 30.16 22.29 -28.27
N PRO A 7 30.10 22.45 -26.94
CA PRO A 7 30.29 21.33 -26.02
C PRO A 7 29.13 20.33 -26.14
N SER A 8 29.50 19.12 -26.52
CA SER A 8 28.66 17.93 -26.56
C SER A 8 28.27 17.47 -25.14
N HIS A 9 26.97 17.25 -24.96
CA HIS A 9 26.37 16.26 -24.06
C HIS A 9 26.72 16.34 -22.56
N GLN A 10 26.00 17.18 -21.83
CA GLN A 10 25.71 16.94 -20.40
C GLN A 10 24.22 16.69 -20.21
N HIS A 11 23.78 15.45 -20.44
CA HIS A 11 22.46 15.00 -19.99
C HIS A 11 22.58 13.70 -19.17
N ASP A 12 21.83 13.68 -18.06
CA ASP A 12 21.23 12.49 -17.42
C ASP A 12 21.94 11.78 -16.25
N VAL A 13 22.37 12.52 -15.21
CA VAL A 13 22.55 11.94 -13.86
C VAL A 13 21.61 12.53 -12.79
N SER A 14 21.15 13.78 -12.96
CA SER A 14 20.27 14.46 -12.00
C SER A 14 18.79 14.05 -12.12
N VAL A 15 18.31 13.71 -13.32
CA VAL A 15 16.90 13.40 -13.60
C VAL A 15 16.43 12.11 -12.91
N ARG A 16 17.34 11.13 -12.76
CA ARG A 16 17.04 9.83 -12.13
C ARG A 16 16.80 9.97 -10.62
N HIS A 17 17.58 10.79 -9.92
CA HIS A 17 17.46 10.99 -8.46
C HIS A 17 16.17 11.74 -8.08
N GLY A 18 15.78 12.78 -8.82
CA GLY A 18 14.54 13.53 -8.57
C GLY A 18 13.23 12.75 -8.85
N ARG A 19 13.28 11.71 -9.69
CA ARG A 19 12.10 10.88 -10.06
C ARG A 19 11.79 9.79 -9.00
N HIS A 20 12.75 9.45 -8.12
CA HIS A 20 12.53 8.50 -7.03
C HIS A 20 11.83 9.14 -5.82
N ARG A 21 12.22 10.35 -5.43
CA ARG A 21 11.53 11.11 -4.37
C ARG A 21 10.05 11.36 -4.70
N ARG A 22 9.75 11.71 -5.95
CA ARG A 22 8.38 11.95 -6.42
C ARG A 22 7.46 10.75 -6.27
N ALA A 23 7.89 9.55 -6.67
CA ALA A 23 7.04 8.36 -6.58
C ALA A 23 6.75 7.95 -5.12
N GLY A 24 7.67 8.21 -4.20
CA GLY A 24 7.41 8.01 -2.77
C GLY A 24 6.38 8.99 -2.24
N ALA A 25 6.54 10.28 -2.54
CA ALA A 25 5.60 11.33 -2.13
C ALA A 25 4.17 11.09 -2.68
N ILE A 26 4.05 10.71 -3.96
CA ILE A 26 2.73 10.42 -4.58
C ILE A 26 2.01 9.28 -3.84
N ARG A 27 2.72 8.22 -3.44
CA ARG A 27 2.12 7.11 -2.67
C ARG A 27 1.71 7.54 -1.27
N GLN A 28 2.54 8.35 -0.60
CA GLN A 28 2.23 8.89 0.73
C GLN A 28 0.97 9.74 0.70
N GLU A 29 0.89 10.63 -0.29
CA GLU A 29 -0.26 11.50 -0.50
C GLU A 29 -1.52 10.70 -0.82
N ALA A 30 -1.42 9.71 -1.70
CA ALA A 30 -2.55 8.83 -2.02
C ALA A 30 -3.05 8.06 -0.79
N LEU A 31 -2.15 7.53 0.06
CA LEU A 31 -2.53 6.87 1.31
C LEU A 31 -3.16 7.83 2.31
N SER A 32 -2.63 9.06 2.43
CA SER A 32 -3.22 10.09 3.30
C SER A 32 -4.65 10.40 2.87
N LYS A 33 -4.85 10.69 1.58
CA LYS A 33 -6.17 10.97 1.00
C LYS A 33 -7.14 9.80 1.20
N LEU A 34 -6.68 8.56 1.04
CA LEU A 34 -7.50 7.37 1.26
C LEU A 34 -7.97 7.26 2.72
N VAL A 35 -7.06 7.47 3.68
CA VAL A 35 -7.38 7.41 5.11
C VAL A 35 -8.30 8.55 5.51
N GLU A 36 -8.04 9.77 5.04
CA GLU A 36 -8.88 10.95 5.27
C GLU A 36 -10.29 10.74 4.72
N TYR A 37 -10.40 10.23 3.48
CA TYR A 37 -11.68 9.88 2.87
C TYR A 37 -12.43 8.85 3.72
N ALA A 38 -11.76 7.77 4.13
CA ALA A 38 -12.38 6.73 4.94
C ALA A 38 -12.94 7.29 6.26
N VAL A 39 -12.16 8.10 6.97
CA VAL A 39 -12.57 8.71 8.24
C VAL A 39 -13.72 9.69 8.05
N ALA A 40 -13.69 10.49 6.99
CA ALA A 40 -14.80 11.40 6.64
C ALA A 40 -16.13 10.64 6.38
N HIS A 41 -16.05 9.35 6.02
CA HIS A 41 -17.19 8.46 5.85
C HIS A 41 -17.46 7.57 7.08
N GLY A 42 -16.92 7.91 8.25
CA GLY A 42 -17.18 7.21 9.51
C GLY A 42 -16.42 5.89 9.68
N VAL A 43 -15.41 5.61 8.86
CA VAL A 43 -14.60 4.40 9.01
C VAL A 43 -13.71 4.52 10.26
N LYS A 44 -13.98 3.67 11.25
CA LYS A 44 -13.19 3.56 12.49
C LYS A 44 -12.03 2.57 12.39
N TYR A 45 -12.17 1.53 11.58
CA TYR A 45 -11.23 0.42 11.49
C TYR A 45 -10.62 0.35 10.10
N CYS A 46 -9.29 0.42 10.03
CA CYS A 46 -8.53 0.17 8.80
C CYS A 46 -7.88 -1.20 8.89
N VAL A 47 -8.10 -2.05 7.88
CA VAL A 47 -7.54 -3.40 7.86
C VAL A 47 -6.49 -3.50 6.76
N ILE A 48 -5.30 -3.99 7.10
CA ILE A 48 -4.22 -4.25 6.14
C ILE A 48 -3.65 -5.65 6.33
N GLU A 49 -3.03 -6.17 5.29
CA GLU A 49 -2.25 -7.40 5.38
C GLU A 49 -0.93 -7.17 6.14
N ASP A 50 -0.58 -8.12 7.01
CA ASP A 50 0.72 -8.19 7.67
C ASP A 50 1.76 -8.80 6.74
N LEU A 51 2.11 -8.04 5.71
CA LEU A 51 3.04 -8.47 4.68
C LEU A 51 4.46 -8.58 5.25
N SER A 52 5.21 -9.59 4.83
CA SER A 52 6.64 -9.69 5.11
C SER A 52 7.45 -9.39 3.85
N LYS A 53 8.76 -9.16 4.02
CA LYS A 53 9.65 -8.96 2.87
C LYS A 53 9.62 -10.24 2.02
N PRO A 54 9.30 -10.15 0.71
CA PRO A 54 9.28 -11.34 -0.13
C PRO A 54 10.69 -11.93 -0.23
N SER A 55 10.78 -13.26 -0.20
CA SER A 55 12.06 -13.98 -0.34
C SER A 55 12.68 -13.81 -1.73
N LYS A 56 11.86 -13.51 -2.75
CA LYS A 56 12.30 -13.22 -4.12
C LYS A 56 11.62 -11.95 -4.62
N ILE A 57 12.40 -10.98 -5.08
CA ILE A 57 11.87 -9.77 -5.73
C ILE A 57 11.69 -10.08 -7.22
N ARG A 58 10.45 -10.19 -7.70
CA ARG A 58 10.16 -10.34 -9.15
C ARG A 58 9.91 -8.98 -9.80
N GLY A 59 10.66 -8.65 -10.85
CA GLY A 59 10.37 -7.55 -11.79
C GLY A 59 10.80 -6.13 -11.35
N LYS A 60 10.30 -5.11 -12.07
CA LYS A 60 10.52 -3.66 -11.84
C LYS A 60 9.75 -3.11 -10.62
N ILE A 61 9.33 -3.96 -9.68
CA ILE A 61 8.58 -3.55 -8.49
C ILE A 61 9.54 -2.74 -7.60
N ARG A 62 9.42 -1.42 -7.73
CA ARG A 62 10.38 -0.41 -7.32
C ARG A 62 10.29 -0.17 -5.81
N LYS A 63 11.40 -0.41 -5.09
CA LYS A 63 11.94 0.22 -3.86
C LYS A 63 11.05 0.51 -2.65
N TRP A 64 9.73 0.59 -2.75
CA TRP A 64 8.87 0.82 -1.61
C TRP A 64 8.83 -0.45 -0.78
N SER A 65 9.47 -0.42 0.36
CA SER A 65 9.51 -1.56 1.24
C SER A 65 8.13 -1.77 1.84
N VAL A 66 7.72 -3.03 1.94
CA VAL A 66 6.54 -3.45 2.71
C VAL A 66 6.51 -2.80 4.10
N ARG A 67 7.69 -2.61 4.70
CA ARG A 67 7.89 -1.92 5.98
C ARG A 67 7.46 -0.44 5.94
N GLU A 68 7.84 0.30 4.91
CA GLU A 68 7.43 1.71 4.75
C GLU A 68 5.91 1.83 4.63
N TYR A 69 5.26 0.96 3.86
CA TYR A 69 3.80 0.94 3.73
C TYR A 69 3.12 0.74 5.08
N GLN A 70 3.51 -0.31 5.81
CA GLN A 70 2.91 -0.61 7.11
C GLN A 70 3.16 0.48 8.15
N GLN A 71 4.37 1.06 8.16
CA GLN A 71 4.68 2.15 9.08
C GLN A 71 3.85 3.39 8.79
N GLN A 72 3.62 3.71 7.52
CA GLN A 72 2.79 4.86 7.14
C GLN A 72 1.33 4.65 7.49
N MET A 73 0.77 3.48 7.19
CA MET A 73 -0.60 3.16 7.60
C MET A 73 -0.76 3.26 9.12
N LYS A 74 0.21 2.76 9.89
CA LYS A 74 0.21 2.90 11.36
C LYS A 74 0.17 4.36 11.80
N MET A 75 0.98 5.23 11.20
CA MET A 75 1.02 6.65 11.56
C MET A 75 -0.24 7.40 11.13
N LEU A 76 -0.71 7.20 9.89
CA LEU A 76 -1.89 7.87 9.34
C LEU A 76 -3.15 7.50 10.11
N VAL A 77 -3.39 6.20 10.31
CA VAL A 77 -4.58 5.71 11.03
C VAL A 77 -4.58 6.18 12.49
N LYS A 78 -3.42 6.19 13.16
CA LYS A 78 -3.29 6.75 14.51
C LYS A 78 -3.58 8.25 14.54
N LYS A 79 -3.08 9.03 13.57
CA LYS A 79 -3.26 10.48 13.50
C LYS A 79 -4.74 10.88 13.43
N VAL A 80 -5.56 10.08 12.74
CA VAL A 80 -7.00 10.30 12.58
C VAL A 80 -7.85 9.63 13.65
N GLY A 81 -7.23 9.06 14.70
CA GLY A 81 -7.95 8.37 15.79
C GLY A 81 -8.57 7.02 15.40
N GLY A 82 -8.19 6.46 14.25
CA GLY A 82 -8.65 5.15 13.80
C GLY A 82 -7.90 3.98 14.44
N ILE A 83 -8.40 2.77 14.20
CA ILE A 83 -7.80 1.52 14.69
C ILE A 83 -7.25 0.74 13.51
N LEU A 84 -5.94 0.49 13.51
CA LEU A 84 -5.28 -0.34 12.50
C LEU A 84 -5.31 -1.82 12.94
N ILE A 85 -5.93 -2.67 12.12
CA ILE A 85 -5.94 -4.12 12.29
C ILE A 85 -5.06 -4.74 11.20
N LYS A 86 -4.14 -5.60 11.62
CA LYS A 86 -3.33 -6.40 10.72
C LYS A 86 -3.85 -7.82 10.65
N VAL A 87 -3.93 -8.38 9.45
CA VAL A 87 -4.39 -9.76 9.20
C VAL A 87 -3.37 -10.58 8.44
N ASN A 88 -3.46 -11.91 8.57
CA ASN A 88 -2.57 -12.82 7.84
C ASN A 88 -2.83 -12.73 6.31
N PRO A 89 -1.80 -12.48 5.49
CA PRO A 89 -1.93 -12.42 4.02
C PRO A 89 -2.13 -13.78 3.34
N ALA A 90 -2.06 -14.89 4.09
CA ALA A 90 -2.08 -16.24 3.51
C ALA A 90 -3.29 -16.45 2.59
N TYR A 91 -3.01 -16.87 1.35
CA TYR A 91 -4.00 -17.21 0.32
C TYR A 91 -4.96 -16.09 -0.12
N THR A 92 -4.83 -14.85 0.36
CA THR A 92 -5.77 -13.76 0.03
C THR A 92 -5.95 -13.59 -1.47
N SER A 93 -4.84 -13.56 -2.22
CA SER A 93 -4.87 -13.36 -3.68
C SER A 93 -5.41 -14.56 -4.45
N ILE A 94 -5.24 -15.78 -3.92
CA ILE A 94 -5.73 -17.00 -4.56
C ILE A 94 -7.24 -17.13 -4.32
N ASP A 95 -7.68 -16.98 -3.08
CA ASP A 95 -9.09 -17.04 -2.69
C ASP A 95 -9.90 -15.93 -3.40
N ALA A 96 -9.30 -14.74 -3.55
CA ALA A 96 -9.93 -13.62 -4.24
C ALA A 96 -10.23 -13.91 -5.72
N ILE A 97 -9.49 -14.80 -6.40
CA ILE A 97 -9.79 -15.19 -7.78
C ILE A 97 -11.15 -15.88 -7.86
N GLY A 98 -11.39 -16.86 -6.99
CA GLY A 98 -12.67 -17.57 -6.94
C GLY A 98 -13.84 -16.64 -6.61
N ILE A 99 -13.63 -15.70 -5.67
CA ILE A 99 -14.63 -14.69 -5.32
C ILE A 99 -14.90 -13.75 -6.50
N ALA A 100 -13.85 -13.26 -7.17
CA ALA A 100 -13.95 -12.38 -8.32
C ALA A 100 -14.74 -13.01 -9.46
N LEU A 101 -14.46 -14.28 -9.80
CA LEU A 101 -15.17 -15.02 -10.84
C LEU A 101 -16.62 -15.28 -10.48
N SER A 102 -16.89 -15.75 -9.26
CA SER A 102 -18.25 -16.09 -8.81
C SER A 102 -19.15 -14.87 -8.64
N ARG A 103 -18.59 -13.73 -8.23
CA ARG A 103 -19.32 -12.47 -8.01
C ARG A 103 -19.23 -11.48 -9.16
N ARG A 104 -18.43 -11.78 -10.19
CA ARG A 104 -18.17 -10.92 -11.35
C ARG A 104 -17.68 -9.52 -10.95
N ILE A 105 -16.76 -9.47 -9.99
CA ILE A 105 -16.13 -8.23 -9.50
C ILE A 105 -14.63 -8.22 -9.80
N ASP A 106 -14.02 -7.04 -9.73
CA ASP A 106 -12.57 -6.89 -9.83
C ASP A 106 -11.84 -7.69 -8.72
N ILE A 107 -10.69 -8.28 -9.08
CA ILE A 107 -9.91 -9.13 -8.17
C ILE A 107 -9.31 -8.35 -6.99
N HIS A 108 -8.95 -7.08 -7.17
CA HIS A 108 -8.43 -6.26 -6.08
C HIS A 108 -9.56 -5.87 -5.12
N SER A 109 -10.75 -5.59 -5.65
CA SER A 109 -11.95 -5.39 -4.85
C SER A 109 -12.32 -6.65 -4.06
N ALA A 110 -12.32 -7.83 -4.71
CA ALA A 110 -12.53 -9.11 -4.04
C ALA A 110 -11.50 -9.37 -2.92
N SER A 111 -10.23 -9.06 -3.19
CA SER A 111 -9.15 -9.15 -2.19
C SER A 111 -9.39 -8.21 -1.02
N ALA A 112 -9.79 -6.96 -1.26
CA ALA A 112 -10.09 -5.98 -0.22
C ALA A 112 -11.27 -6.43 0.66
N TYR A 113 -12.33 -6.99 0.07
CA TYR A 113 -13.43 -7.58 0.82
C TYR A 113 -12.98 -8.75 1.70
N LEU A 114 -12.15 -9.65 1.17
CA LEU A 114 -11.62 -10.78 1.93
C LEU A 114 -10.75 -10.33 3.11
N ILE A 115 -9.90 -9.32 2.89
CA ILE A 115 -9.09 -8.70 3.96
C ILE A 115 -10.00 -8.09 5.02
N ALA A 116 -11.03 -7.36 4.63
CA ALA A 116 -11.99 -6.75 5.54
C ALA A 116 -12.73 -7.80 6.39
N LEU A 117 -13.18 -8.91 5.78
CA LEU A 117 -13.83 -10.02 6.47
C LEU A 117 -12.90 -10.63 7.55
N ARG A 118 -11.65 -10.93 7.18
CA ARG A 118 -10.63 -11.42 8.12
C ARG A 118 -10.36 -10.41 9.25
N GLY A 119 -10.40 -9.12 8.94
CA GLY A 119 -10.24 -8.05 9.93
C GLY A 119 -11.38 -8.01 10.94
N MET A 120 -12.63 -8.20 10.50
CA MET A 120 -13.79 -8.28 11.37
C MET A 120 -13.72 -9.48 12.32
N GLU A 121 -13.33 -10.65 11.81
CA GLU A 121 -13.12 -11.84 12.65
C GLU A 121 -12.02 -11.62 13.67
N ARG A 122 -10.88 -11.05 13.24
CA ARG A 122 -9.77 -10.72 14.13
C ARG A 122 -10.18 -9.74 15.22
N HIS A 123 -10.98 -8.73 14.88
CA HIS A 123 -11.47 -7.76 15.86
C HIS A 123 -12.34 -8.43 16.93
N LYS A 124 -13.28 -9.28 16.51
CA LYS A 124 -14.14 -10.05 17.42
C LYS A 124 -13.32 -10.92 18.39
N LEU A 125 -12.27 -11.57 17.89
CA LEU A 125 -11.36 -12.37 18.73
C LEU A 125 -10.63 -11.52 19.77
N ILE A 126 -10.12 -10.34 19.37
CA ILE A 126 -9.45 -9.41 20.31
C ILE A 126 -10.43 -8.93 21.38
N GLN A 127 -11.65 -8.57 21.01
CA GLN A 127 -12.68 -8.15 21.98
C GLN A 127 -13.00 -9.25 22.98
N LYS A 128 -13.21 -10.49 22.52
CA LYS A 128 -13.48 -11.64 23.40
C LYS A 128 -12.35 -11.95 24.37
N ALA A 129 -11.10 -11.72 23.98
CA ALA A 129 -9.94 -11.97 24.84
C ALA A 129 -9.69 -10.84 25.87
N THR A 130 -10.37 -9.70 25.73
CA THR A 130 -10.21 -8.52 26.60
C THR A 130 -11.34 -8.40 27.64
N VAL A 131 -12.38 -9.23 27.52
CA VAL A 131 -13.52 -9.34 28.46
C VAL A 131 -13.33 -10.60 29.30
#